data_AF-A0A7Z9HH74-F1
#
_entry.id   AF-A0A7Z9HH74-F1
#
_cell.length_a   1.000
_cell.length_b   1.000
_cell.length_c   1.000
_cell.angle_alpha   90.00
_cell.angle_beta   90.00
_cell.angle_gamma   90.00
#
_symmetry.space_group_name_H-M   'P 1'
#
loop_
_entity.id
_entity.type
_entity.pdbx_description
1 polymer ?
#
loop_
_entity_poly.entity_id
_entity_poly.type
_entity_poly.pdbx_seq_one_letter_code
_entity_poly.pdbx_strand_id
1 'polypeptide(L)'
;MYLILDSYSHPGISLFWKRHGLRIMEQLVPNEFFFTTGDTPLEKLVERQIWSGWKKLILIGSPGSIRRGFNTLMQASEECRSTLEIGFWPLDLQELAASISQSSFHLRPVLQVFKAGHTLLVDVMKVQFLAPELETKYFWNDFV
;
A
#
# COMPACT_ATOMS: atom_id res chain seq x y z
N MET A 1 -1.28 12.90 4.84
CA MET A 1 -1.19 11.68 4.02
C MET A 1 0.07 10.94 4.43
N TYR A 2 -0.05 9.65 4.75
CA TYR A 2 1.07 8.79 5.08
C TYR A 2 1.36 7.83 3.92
N LEU A 3 2.63 7.66 3.57
CA LEU A 3 3.04 6.83 2.44
C LEU A 3 3.92 5.67 2.92
N ILE A 4 3.43 4.44 2.75
CA ILE A 4 4.18 3.22 3.02
C ILE A 4 4.76 2.71 1.70
N LEU A 5 6.08 2.55 1.68
CA LEU A 5 6.85 2.07 0.53
C LEU A 5 7.42 0.70 0.87
N ASP A 6 6.76 -0.35 0.40
CA ASP A 6 7.29 -1.69 0.61
C ASP A 6 8.50 -1.91 -0.31
N SER A 7 9.65 -2.26 0.28
CA SER A 7 10.89 -2.53 -0.46
C SER A 7 11.66 -3.73 0.07
N TYR A 8 11.28 -4.24 1.24
CA TYR A 8 12.04 -5.22 2.00
C TYR A 8 12.33 -6.53 1.26
N SER A 9 11.41 -6.99 0.41
CA SER A 9 11.44 -8.35 -0.11
C SER A 9 11.88 -8.47 -1.59
N HIS A 10 12.13 -7.36 -2.29
CA HIS A 10 12.34 -7.39 -3.75
C HIS A 10 13.41 -6.40 -4.25
N PRO A 11 14.56 -6.88 -4.77
CA PRO A 11 15.63 -6.04 -5.31
C PRO A 11 15.18 -5.10 -6.44
N GLY A 12 14.27 -5.55 -7.31
CA GLY A 12 13.72 -4.73 -8.39
C GLY A 12 12.90 -3.52 -7.90
N ILE A 13 12.21 -3.69 -6.77
CA ILE A 13 11.45 -2.61 -6.13
C ILE A 13 12.40 -1.56 -5.54
N SER A 14 13.51 -1.98 -4.92
CA SER A 14 14.53 -1.04 -4.44
C SER A 14 15.11 -0.18 -5.58
N LEU A 15 15.38 -0.77 -6.74
CA LEU A 15 15.87 -0.02 -7.91
C LEU A 15 14.83 0.98 -8.43
N PHE A 16 13.56 0.59 -8.47
CA PHE A 16 12.47 1.49 -8.82
C PHE A 16 12.42 2.70 -7.90
N TRP A 17 12.51 2.50 -6.59
CA TRP A 17 12.55 3.60 -5.63
C TRP A 17 13.75 4.52 -5.81
N LYS A 18 14.94 3.96 -6.07
CA LYS A 18 16.13 4.77 -6.36
C LYS A 18 15.95 5.67 -7.58
N ARG A 19 15.24 5.20 -8.61
CA ARG A 19 15.05 5.94 -9.86
C ARG A 19 13.89 6.93 -9.82
N HIS A 20 12.77 6.54 -9.20
CA HIS A 20 11.50 7.26 -9.30
C HIS A 20 11.01 7.84 -7.97
N GLY A 21 11.57 7.41 -6.84
CA GLY A 21 11.09 7.75 -5.50
C GLY A 21 11.01 9.25 -5.24
N LEU A 22 12.05 10.01 -5.62
CA LEU A 22 12.05 11.48 -5.46
C LEU A 22 10.88 12.14 -6.20
N ARG A 23 10.65 11.76 -7.47
CA ARG A 23 9.57 12.33 -8.28
C ARG A 23 8.18 11.89 -7.81
N ILE A 24 8.07 10.69 -7.26
CA ILE A 24 6.84 10.21 -6.60
C ILE A 24 6.56 11.08 -5.36
N MET A 25 7.57 11.34 -4.53
CA MET A 25 7.44 12.19 -3.35
C MET A 25 7.12 13.65 -3.71
N GLU A 26 7.74 14.22 -4.74
CA GLU A 26 7.44 15.57 -5.23
C GLU A 26 6.00 15.71 -5.72
N GLN A 27 5.46 14.66 -6.34
CA GLN A 27 4.11 14.70 -6.86
C GLN A 27 3.09 14.44 -5.76
N LEU A 28 3.26 13.40 -4.95
CA LEU A 28 2.32 13.05 -3.88
C LEU A 28 2.37 14.03 -2.72
N VAL A 29 3.54 14.57 -2.38
CA VAL A 29 3.78 15.44 -1.21
C VAL A 29 3.22 14.79 0.08
N PRO A 30 3.70 13.59 0.45
CA PRO A 30 3.28 12.96 1.71
C PRO A 30 3.75 13.81 2.91
N ASN A 31 2.97 13.81 3.99
CA ASN A 31 3.38 14.44 5.24
C ASN A 31 4.50 13.62 5.89
N GLU A 32 4.35 12.29 5.84
CA GLU A 32 5.34 11.33 6.30
C GLU A 32 5.35 10.12 5.35
N PHE A 33 6.53 9.51 5.22
CA PHE A 33 6.72 8.30 4.44
C PHE A 33 7.69 7.34 5.14
N PHE A 34 7.56 6.04 4.86
CA PHE A 34 8.44 5.04 5.45
C PHE A 34 8.70 3.88 4.49
N PHE A 35 9.94 3.41 4.46
CA PHE A 35 10.33 2.20 3.74
C PHE A 35 10.27 1.00 4.67
N THR A 36 9.63 -0.09 4.25
CA THR A 36 9.66 -1.33 5.04
C THR A 36 11.09 -1.88 5.13
N THR A 37 11.47 -2.36 6.30
CA THR A 37 12.78 -2.95 6.59
C THR A 37 12.59 -4.27 7.34
N GLY A 38 13.67 -5.04 7.52
CA GLY A 38 13.58 -6.29 8.29
C GLY A 38 13.18 -6.08 9.74
N ASP A 39 13.61 -4.96 10.32
CA ASP A 39 13.30 -4.59 11.70
C ASP A 39 11.87 -4.02 11.84
N THR A 40 11.33 -3.45 10.76
CA THR A 40 9.99 -2.85 10.73
C THR A 40 9.15 -3.49 9.62
N PRO A 41 8.51 -4.63 9.90
CA PRO A 41 7.66 -5.31 8.93
C PRO A 41 6.41 -4.48 8.63
N LEU A 42 5.87 -4.71 7.42
CA LEU A 42 4.73 -3.96 6.89
C LEU A 42 3.52 -3.97 7.84
N GLU A 43 3.21 -5.13 8.40
CA GLU A 43 2.02 -5.35 9.22
C GLU A 43 2.09 -4.49 10.49
N LYS A 44 3.23 -4.51 11.21
CA LYS A 44 3.44 -3.66 12.40
C LYS A 44 3.37 -2.17 12.07
N LEU A 45 3.88 -1.78 10.91
CA LEU A 45 3.80 -0.40 10.47
C LEU A 45 2.35 0.00 10.19
N VAL A 46 1.61 -0.81 9.44
CA VAL A 46 0.19 -0.56 9.13
C VAL A 46 -0.63 -0.48 10.42
N GLU A 47 -0.45 -1.42 11.35
CA GLU A 47 -1.10 -1.41 12.67
C GLU A 47 -0.87 -0.07 13.36
N ARG A 48 0.40 0.36 13.50
CA ARG A 48 0.73 1.63 14.15
C ARG A 48 0.10 2.83 13.47
N GLN A 49 0.13 2.88 12.13
CA GLN A 49 -0.32 4.05 11.38
C GLN A 49 -1.85 4.18 11.33
N ILE A 50 -2.59 3.07 11.41
CA ILE A 50 -4.06 3.12 11.50
C ILE A 50 -4.51 3.88 12.76
N TRP A 51 -3.78 3.77 13.86
CA TRP A 51 -4.06 4.50 15.11
C TRP A 51 -3.52 5.94 15.14
N SER A 52 -2.76 6.35 14.13
CA SER A 52 -2.03 7.63 14.14
C SER A 52 -2.84 8.83 13.63
N GLY A 53 -4.14 8.66 13.39
CA GLY A 53 -5.05 9.76 13.02
C GLY A 53 -4.86 10.29 11.60
N TRP A 54 -4.25 9.51 10.70
CA TRP A 54 -4.08 9.93 9.31
C TRP A 54 -5.42 9.96 8.57
N LYS A 55 -5.63 11.00 7.75
CA LYS A 55 -6.77 11.04 6.82
C LYS A 55 -6.62 10.07 5.64
N LYS A 56 -5.38 9.86 5.19
CA LYS A 56 -5.06 9.04 4.01
C LYS A 56 -3.78 8.24 4.23
N LEU A 57 -3.85 6.94 3.95
CA LEU A 57 -2.71 6.03 3.92
C LEU A 57 -2.57 5.45 2.51
N ILE A 58 -1.39 5.57 1.91
CA ILE A 58 -1.09 4.95 0.61
C ILE A 58 -0.05 3.87 0.83
N LEU A 59 -0.33 2.66 0.36
CA LEU A 59 0.62 1.55 0.33
C LEU A 59 1.03 1.28 -1.13
N ILE A 60 2.32 1.39 -1.40
CA ILE A 60 2.91 1.04 -2.69
C ILE A 60 3.86 -0.14 -2.48
N GLY A 61 3.69 -1.23 -3.24
CA GLY A 61 4.47 -2.45 -3.03
C GLY A 61 4.04 -3.60 -3.94
N SER A 62 4.65 -4.77 -3.75
CA SER A 62 4.24 -5.97 -4.50
C SER A 62 2.78 -6.35 -4.23
N PRO A 63 2.09 -7.08 -5.13
CA PRO A 63 0.73 -7.58 -4.87
C PRO A 63 0.61 -8.38 -3.57
N GLY A 64 1.64 -9.15 -3.21
CA GLY A 64 1.70 -9.86 -1.93
C GLY A 64 1.70 -8.91 -0.72
N SER A 65 2.46 -7.82 -0.81
CA SER A 65 2.55 -6.81 0.24
C SER A 65 1.25 -6.02 0.37
N ILE A 66 0.62 -5.66 -0.75
CA ILE A 66 -0.70 -5.03 -0.77
C ILE A 66 -1.73 -5.92 -0.07
N ARG A 67 -1.76 -7.22 -0.38
CA ARG A 67 -2.66 -8.19 0.28
C ARG A 67 -2.44 -8.29 1.79
N ARG A 68 -1.18 -8.35 2.24
CA ARG A 68 -0.87 -8.40 3.68
C ARG A 68 -1.27 -7.11 4.39
N GLY A 69 -0.87 -5.96 3.85
CA GLY A 69 -1.25 -4.65 4.40
C GLY A 69 -2.77 -4.44 4.43
N PHE A 70 -3.49 -4.87 3.38
CA PHE A 70 -4.95 -4.86 3.36
C PHE A 70 -5.56 -5.74 4.44
N ASN A 71 -5.06 -6.97 4.62
CA ASN A 71 -5.56 -7.86 5.66
C ASN A 71 -5.34 -7.30 7.07
N THR A 72 -4.13 -6.80 7.35
CA THR A 72 -3.82 -6.12 8.61
C THR A 72 -4.75 -4.94 8.83
N LEU A 73 -5.00 -4.15 7.78
CA LEU A 73 -5.93 -3.05 7.86
C LEU A 73 -7.33 -3.51 8.21
N MET A 74 -7.87 -4.52 7.54
CA MET A 74 -9.22 -5.01 7.78
C MET A 74 -9.42 -5.68 9.15
N GLN A 75 -8.33 -6.12 9.78
CA GLN A 75 -8.35 -6.64 11.16
C GLN A 75 -8.44 -5.53 12.21
N ALA A 76 -8.09 -4.28 11.87
CA ALA A 76 -8.26 -3.16 12.78
C ALA A 76 -9.74 -2.82 13.04
N SER A 77 -10.01 -2.17 14.17
CA SER A 77 -11.37 -1.77 14.56
C SER A 77 -12.01 -0.86 13.50
N GLU A 78 -13.32 -0.96 13.36
CA GLU A 78 -14.08 -0.15 12.39
C GLU A 78 -13.93 1.35 12.67
N GLU A 79 -13.87 1.76 13.93
CA GLU A 79 -13.67 3.15 14.34
C GLU A 79 -12.42 3.76 13.67
N CYS A 80 -11.29 3.04 13.67
CA CYS A 80 -10.06 3.53 13.06
C CYS A 80 -10.10 3.50 11.53
N ARG A 81 -10.82 2.55 10.93
CA ARG A 81 -10.88 2.39 9.47
C ARG A 81 -11.88 3.34 8.83
N SER A 82 -12.98 3.65 9.51
CA SER A 82 -14.11 4.42 8.98
C SER A 82 -13.74 5.83 8.52
N THR A 83 -12.71 6.42 9.11
CA THR A 83 -12.23 7.77 8.78
C THR A 83 -11.01 7.78 7.86
N LEU A 84 -10.48 6.61 7.52
CA LEU A 84 -9.21 6.47 6.80
C LEU A 84 -9.44 6.19 5.31
N GLU A 85 -8.99 7.11 4.45
CA GLU A 85 -8.90 6.86 3.01
C GLU A 85 -7.68 6.00 2.72
N ILE A 86 -7.83 4.94 1.93
CA ILE A 86 -6.75 4.00 1.67
C ILE A 86 -6.48 3.92 0.18
N GLY A 87 -5.21 4.09 -0.19
CA GLY A 87 -4.73 3.93 -1.55
C GLY A 87 -3.79 2.74 -1.66
N PHE A 88 -3.98 1.92 -2.68
CA PHE A 88 -3.09 0.80 -2.97
C PHE A 88 -2.54 0.96 -4.37
N TRP A 89 -1.22 0.85 -4.52
CA TRP A 89 -0.56 0.74 -5.81
C TRP A 89 0.27 -0.54 -5.85
N PRO A 90 -0.25 -1.62 -6.46
CA PRO A 90 0.53 -2.81 -6.70
C PRO A 90 1.60 -2.51 -7.77
N LEU A 91 2.86 -2.82 -7.46
CA LEU A 91 3.96 -2.80 -8.41
C LEU A 91 4.14 -4.22 -8.95
N ASP A 92 3.68 -4.44 -10.19
CA ASP A 92 3.96 -5.68 -10.92
C ASP A 92 5.45 -5.70 -11.34
N LEU A 93 6.14 -6.84 -11.17
CA LEU A 93 7.55 -6.98 -11.50
C LEU A 93 7.84 -6.86 -13.02
N GLN A 94 6.91 -7.29 -13.88
CA GLN A 94 7.01 -7.14 -15.33
C GLN A 94 6.84 -5.66 -15.72
N GLU A 95 5.86 -4.98 -15.14
CA GLU A 95 5.66 -3.53 -15.35
C GLU A 95 6.78 -2.71 -14.72
N LEU A 96 7.37 -3.17 -13.61
CA LEU A 96 8.56 -2.58 -12.99
C LEU A 96 9.75 -2.62 -13.93
N ALA A 97 10.03 -3.76 -14.59
CA ALA A 97 11.13 -3.87 -15.54
C ALA A 97 10.98 -2.86 -16.70
N ALA A 98 9.76 -2.73 -17.24
CA ALA A 98 9.45 -1.73 -18.26
C ALA A 98 9.57 -0.30 -17.72
N SER A 99 8.97 0.00 -16.57
CA SER A 99 8.92 1.34 -15.97
C SER A 99 10.26 1.83 -15.42
N ILE A 100 11.17 0.92 -15.05
CA ILE A 100 12.56 1.26 -14.73
C ILE A 100 13.21 1.90 -15.95
N SER A 101 12.98 1.41 -17.17
CA SER A 101 13.58 2.02 -18.37
C SER A 101 12.94 3.35 -18.78
N GLN A 102 11.67 3.55 -18.44
CA GLN A 102 10.86 4.68 -18.89
C GLN A 102 11.13 5.97 -18.09
N SER A 103 10.69 7.10 -18.65
CA SER A 103 10.70 8.37 -17.93
C SER A 103 9.64 8.35 -16.82
N SER A 104 9.93 9.01 -15.71
CA SER A 104 8.96 9.15 -14.60
C SER A 104 7.69 9.93 -14.99
N PHE A 105 7.66 10.60 -16.14
CA PHE A 105 6.46 11.30 -16.61
C PHE A 105 5.30 10.32 -16.83
N HIS A 106 5.61 9.05 -17.13
CA HIS A 106 4.61 8.00 -17.24
C HIS A 106 3.92 7.66 -15.91
N LEU A 107 4.52 7.98 -14.77
CA LEU A 107 3.93 7.74 -13.45
C LEU A 107 2.92 8.82 -13.05
N ARG A 108 2.97 9.99 -13.70
CA ARG A 108 2.15 11.15 -13.33
C ARG A 108 0.64 10.84 -13.29
N PRO A 109 0.04 10.16 -14.29
CA PRO A 109 -1.39 9.84 -14.26
C PRO A 109 -1.78 9.02 -13.03
N VAL A 110 -1.00 7.99 -12.68
CA VAL A 110 -1.24 7.13 -11.51
C VAL A 110 -1.16 7.95 -10.21
N LEU A 111 -0.15 8.80 -10.10
CA LEU A 111 0.03 9.63 -8.92
C LEU A 111 -1.09 10.68 -8.74
N GLN A 112 -1.67 11.18 -9.83
CA GLN A 112 -2.80 12.11 -9.77
C GLN A 112 -4.05 11.46 -9.17
N VAL A 113 -4.28 10.15 -9.36
CA VAL A 113 -5.40 9.43 -8.75
C VAL A 113 -5.38 9.57 -7.23
N PHE A 114 -4.20 9.37 -6.62
CA PHE A 114 -4.03 9.49 -5.18
C PHE A 114 -4.21 10.93 -4.66
N LYS A 115 -3.87 11.94 -5.48
CA LYS A 115 -4.05 13.36 -5.13
C LYS A 115 -5.48 13.84 -5.28
N ALA A 116 -6.19 13.36 -6.30
CA ALA A 116 -7.54 13.83 -6.64
C ALA A 116 -8.55 13.58 -5.52
N GLY A 117 -8.28 12.62 -4.63
CA GLY A 117 -9.07 12.40 -3.42
C GLY A 117 -10.44 11.76 -3.68
N HIS A 118 -10.68 11.26 -4.90
CA HIS A 118 -11.84 10.45 -5.19
C HIS A 118 -11.71 9.10 -4.49
N THR A 119 -12.74 8.73 -3.74
CA THR A 119 -12.83 7.47 -3.03
C THR A 119 -14.02 6.66 -3.55
N LEU A 120 -13.90 5.35 -3.46
CA LEU A 120 -14.95 4.40 -3.83
C LEU A 120 -15.19 3.50 -2.62
N LEU A 121 -16.46 3.19 -2.38
CA LEU A 121 -16.83 2.13 -1.45
C LEU A 121 -16.58 0.78 -2.15
N VAL A 122 -15.95 -0.14 -1.45
CA VAL A 122 -15.61 -1.46 -1.97
C VAL A 122 -16.19 -2.54 -1.08
N ASP A 123 -16.75 -3.58 -1.71
CA ASP A 123 -17.20 -4.76 -1.01
C ASP A 123 -16.00 -5.64 -0.65
N VAL A 124 -15.95 -6.09 0.60
CA VAL A 124 -14.86 -6.92 1.12
C VAL A 124 -15.43 -8.25 1.58
N MET A 125 -14.84 -9.34 1.09
CA MET A 125 -15.18 -10.68 1.52
C MET A 125 -14.40 -11.04 2.77
N LYS A 126 -15.11 -11.42 3.84
CA LYS A 126 -14.53 -11.98 5.07
C LYS A 126 -14.66 -13.49 5.06
N VAL A 127 -13.54 -14.19 5.12
CA VAL A 127 -13.48 -15.67 5.14
C VAL A 127 -12.87 -16.12 6.46
N GLN A 128 -13.56 -17.01 7.17
CA GLN A 128 -13.07 -17.64 8.39
C GLN A 128 -12.76 -19.10 8.11
N PHE A 129 -11.51 -19.50 8.34
CA PHE A 129 -11.06 -20.86 8.13
C PHE A 129 -11.28 -21.68 9.41
N LEU A 130 -11.85 -22.87 9.25
CA LEU A 130 -11.97 -23.87 10.32
C LEU A 130 -10.64 -24.64 10.42
N ALA A 131 -9.63 -23.98 10.97
CA ALA A 131 -8.30 -24.54 11.27
C ALA A 131 -8.08 -24.58 12.79
N PRO A 132 -7.05 -25.30 13.30
CA PRO A 132 -6.75 -25.36 14.74
C PRO A 132 -6.55 -23.97 15.37
N GLU A 133 -6.07 -23.02 14.58
CA GLU A 133 -6.11 -21.59 14.87
C GLU A 133 -7.21 -20.97 13.99
N LEU A 134 -8.18 -20.28 14.61
CA LEU A 134 -9.25 -19.57 13.89
C LEU A 134 -8.65 -18.43 13.05
N GLU A 135 -8.27 -18.73 11.81
CA GLU A 135 -7.71 -17.75 10.89
C GLU A 135 -8.85 -17.02 10.16
N THR A 136 -8.84 -15.68 10.20
CA THR A 136 -9.75 -14.83 9.42
C THR A 136 -8.96 -14.06 8.38
N LYS A 137 -9.38 -14.15 7.12
CA LYS A 137 -8.80 -13.38 6.00
C LYS A 137 -9.86 -12.53 5.30
N TYR A 138 -9.38 -11.43 4.75
CA TYR A 138 -10.16 -10.47 3.99
C TYR A 138 -9.66 -10.42 2.56
N PHE A 139 -10.60 -10.39 1.63
CA PHE A 139 -10.33 -10.38 0.20
C PHE A 139 -11.10 -9.25 -0.48
N TRP A 140 -10.43 -8.58 -1.40
CA TRP A 140 -11.04 -7.66 -2.36
C TRP A 140 -10.68 -8.19 -3.75
N ASN A 141 -11.69 -8.34 -4.62
CA ASN A 141 -11.57 -9.01 -5.92
C ASN A 141 -10.48 -8.42 -6.84
N ASP A 142 -10.18 -7.12 -6.70
CA ASP A 142 -9.13 -6.46 -7.49
C ASP A 142 -7.70 -6.81 -7.04
N PHE A 143 -7.55 -7.58 -5.95
CA PHE A 143 -6.27 -8.10 -5.44
C PHE A 143 -6.11 -9.62 -5.56
N VAL A 144 -7.04 -10.30 -6.23
CA VAL A 144 -7.05 -11.76 -6.40
C VAL A 144 -6.10 -12.19 -7.50
#